data_AF-A0AA37F7Q1-F1
#
_entry.id   AF-A0AA37F7Q1-F1
#
_cell.length_a   1.000
_cell.length_b   1.000
_cell.length_c   1.000
_cell.angle_alpha   90.00
_cell.angle_beta   90.00
_cell.angle_gamma   90.00
#
_symmetry.space_group_name_H-M   'P 1'
#
loop_
_entity.id
_entity.type
_entity.pdbx_description
1 polymer ?
#
loop_
_entity_poly.entity_id
_entity_poly.type
_entity_poly.pdbx_seq_one_letter_code
_entity_poly.pdbx_strand_id
1 'polypeptide(L)'
;MAGSQTRRVVLAGLIGTSLEWYDFFLYGSAAALVFNKLFFPTFEPLTGTLLALLTYAIGFVARPLGGIVFGHFGDRAGRKNVLVATLLLMGIATFLIGLLPTYATLGVAAPLLLVALRFLQGLGLGGEWGGAVLMSIEHGDPGRRGFNASWPQAGVPAGNLLAAGVLGIMSAALPEEAFLSWGWRVPFLLSGLLVAVGLWIRLRIVESPLFAEVEQSGQKAKMPLLEVLRTHPRALASAFCARIGVDVAFYTFVTYSLSYVSGTLKLDRGVALNAVLIGSAVQLFLIPLFGALSDRVGRRPVYLAGTAATALWVFAFFPLLDSRSFPVIALASIVALACHAAMYGPQAAFIAELFSTRLRYSGASMGYQVAGIFGGALAPIVALELLGRFQTTVAISLYVVAALAVTAAGLLIAPESASQATRVPPATNRAEIGK
;
A
#
# COMPACT_ATOMS: atom_id res chain seq x y z
N MET A 1 -14.12 16.53 23.54
CA MET A 1 -12.73 16.00 23.64
C MET A 1 -12.47 14.79 22.73
N ALA A 2 -13.40 13.83 22.57
CA ALA A 2 -13.25 12.66 21.69
C ALA A 2 -12.89 12.99 20.22
N GLY A 3 -13.53 13.99 19.60
CA GLY A 3 -13.24 14.37 18.21
C GLY A 3 -11.81 14.89 17.95
N SER A 4 -11.15 15.46 18.96
CA SER A 4 -9.75 15.92 18.81
C SER A 4 -8.76 14.75 18.80
N GLN A 5 -9.05 13.69 19.56
CA GLN A 5 -8.23 12.48 19.61
C GLN A 5 -8.40 11.65 18.34
N THR A 6 -9.63 11.47 17.86
CA THR A 6 -9.90 10.80 16.57
C THR A 6 -9.17 11.48 15.42
N ARG A 7 -9.25 12.82 15.31
CA ARG A 7 -8.55 13.56 14.25
C ARG A 7 -7.03 13.39 14.34
N ARG A 8 -6.48 13.35 15.55
CA ARG A 8 -5.05 13.13 15.78
C ARG A 8 -4.60 11.73 15.37
N VAL A 9 -5.37 10.69 15.72
CA VAL A 9 -5.07 9.30 15.35
C VAL A 9 -5.18 9.08 13.84
N VAL A 10 -6.21 9.64 13.22
CA VAL A 10 -6.41 9.58 11.76
C VAL A 10 -5.28 10.27 10.99
N LEU A 11 -4.89 11.48 11.40
CA LEU A 11 -3.75 12.19 10.81
C LEU A 11 -2.43 11.46 11.07
N ALA A 12 -2.26 10.88 12.25
CA ALA A 12 -1.10 10.06 12.57
C ALA A 12 -1.00 8.82 11.67
N GLY A 13 -2.12 8.16 11.40
CA GLY A 13 -2.21 7.05 10.45
C GLY A 13 -1.85 7.47 9.03
N LEU A 14 -2.41 8.59 8.55
CA LEU A 14 -2.05 9.15 7.24
C LEU A 14 -0.55 9.44 7.14
N ILE A 15 0.02 10.14 8.12
CA ILE A 15 1.44 10.50 8.11
C ILE A 15 2.29 9.23 8.15
N GLY A 16 2.05 8.33 9.11
CA GLY A 16 2.81 7.07 9.24
C GLY A 16 2.84 6.28 7.94
N THR A 17 1.67 6.00 7.36
CA THR A 17 1.57 5.28 6.09
C THR A 17 2.19 6.07 4.94
N SER A 18 2.11 7.41 4.92
CA SER A 18 2.80 8.22 3.90
C SER A 18 4.32 8.08 3.96
N LEU A 19 4.90 8.07 5.16
CA LEU A 19 6.35 7.90 5.35
C LEU A 19 6.83 6.52 4.88
N GLU A 20 6.03 5.50 5.12
CA GLU A 20 6.36 4.15 4.68
C GLU A 20 6.26 4.03 3.16
N TRP A 21 5.18 4.51 2.56
CA TRP A 21 5.08 4.46 1.11
C TRP A 21 6.08 5.38 0.42
N TYR A 22 6.51 6.48 1.07
CA TYR A 22 7.65 7.26 0.62
C TYR A 22 8.90 6.38 0.48
N ASP A 23 9.31 5.69 1.55
CA ASP A 23 10.49 4.83 1.54
C ASP A 23 10.37 3.70 0.48
N PHE A 24 9.17 3.13 0.35
CA PHE A 24 8.92 2.04 -0.58
C PHE A 24 8.98 2.49 -2.05
N PHE A 25 8.31 3.59 -2.41
CA PHE A 25 8.30 4.15 -3.77
C PHE A 25 9.63 4.82 -4.13
N LEU A 26 10.33 5.38 -3.15
CA LEU A 26 11.65 5.97 -3.35
C LEU A 26 12.63 4.92 -3.87
N TYR A 27 12.64 3.72 -3.26
CA TYR A 27 13.44 2.61 -3.77
C TYR A 27 13.09 2.31 -5.24
N GLY A 28 11.80 2.14 -5.56
CA GLY A 28 11.37 1.79 -6.92
C GLY A 28 11.80 2.85 -7.95
N SER A 29 11.72 4.12 -7.57
CA SER A 29 12.15 5.25 -8.42
C SER A 29 13.68 5.25 -8.61
N ALA A 30 14.46 5.10 -7.53
CA ALA A 30 15.91 5.02 -7.61
C ALA A 30 16.42 3.78 -8.36
N ALA A 31 15.75 2.63 -8.18
CA ALA A 31 16.06 1.39 -8.87
C ALA A 31 15.98 1.55 -10.39
N ALA A 32 14.99 2.31 -10.85
CA ALA A 32 14.74 2.54 -12.25
C ALA A 32 15.52 3.73 -12.84
N LEU A 33 16.26 4.50 -12.04
CA LEU A 33 17.00 5.69 -12.48
C LEU A 33 18.51 5.56 -12.33
N VAL A 34 18.98 4.96 -11.22
CA VAL A 34 20.41 5.01 -10.87
C VAL A 34 21.00 3.69 -10.39
N PHE A 35 20.22 2.74 -9.83
CA PHE A 35 20.83 1.54 -9.23
C PHE A 35 21.46 0.59 -10.23
N ASN A 36 21.00 0.55 -11.48
CA ASN A 36 21.67 -0.21 -12.53
C ASN A 36 23.13 0.24 -12.69
N LYS A 37 23.39 1.55 -12.68
CA LYS A 37 24.74 2.13 -12.80
C LYS A 37 25.58 1.96 -11.53
N LEU A 38 24.95 1.94 -10.35
CA LEU A 38 25.65 2.01 -9.07
C LEU A 38 25.88 0.65 -8.39
N PHE A 39 24.95 -0.28 -8.54
CA PHE A 39 24.94 -1.58 -7.85
C PHE A 39 25.08 -2.77 -8.80
N PHE A 40 24.76 -2.59 -10.09
CA PHE A 40 24.84 -3.62 -11.11
C PHE A 40 25.65 -3.20 -12.36
N PRO A 41 26.79 -2.48 -12.23
CA PRO A 41 27.48 -1.87 -13.38
C PRO A 41 28.14 -2.89 -14.32
N THR A 42 28.37 -4.12 -13.86
CA THR A 42 29.02 -5.19 -14.65
C THR A 42 28.07 -5.88 -15.62
N PHE A 43 26.77 -5.57 -15.55
CA PHE A 43 25.76 -6.13 -16.44
C PHE A 43 25.42 -5.12 -17.53
N GLU A 44 25.02 -5.62 -18.70
CA GLU A 44 24.40 -4.81 -19.74
C GLU A 44 23.26 -3.94 -19.17
N PRO A 45 23.05 -2.70 -19.63
CA PRO A 45 22.16 -1.73 -18.97
C PRO A 45 20.74 -2.23 -18.72
N LEU A 46 20.19 -3.00 -19.65
CA LEU A 46 18.86 -3.61 -19.52
C LEU A 46 18.86 -4.65 -18.39
N THR A 47 19.83 -5.56 -18.38
CA THR A 47 19.97 -6.61 -17.35
C THR A 47 20.19 -6.00 -15.97
N GLY A 48 21.04 -4.98 -15.85
CA GLY A 48 21.25 -4.27 -14.58
C GLY A 48 19.97 -3.59 -14.06
N THR A 49 19.16 -3.03 -14.95
CA THR A 49 17.86 -2.44 -14.60
C THR A 49 16.86 -3.52 -14.14
N LEU A 50 16.81 -4.66 -14.84
CA LEU A 50 15.97 -5.79 -14.44
C LEU A 50 16.37 -6.33 -13.07
N LEU A 51 17.67 -6.44 -12.76
CA LEU A 51 18.15 -6.86 -11.44
C LEU A 51 17.77 -5.87 -10.34
N ALA A 52 17.84 -4.56 -10.60
CA ALA A 52 17.38 -3.54 -9.66
C ALA A 52 15.86 -3.62 -9.40
N LEU A 53 15.05 -3.86 -10.44
CA LEU A 53 13.61 -4.07 -10.32
C LEU A 53 13.25 -5.41 -9.67
N LEU A 54 14.03 -6.47 -9.91
CA LEU A 54 13.88 -7.74 -9.20
C LEU A 54 14.13 -7.57 -7.71
N THR A 55 15.11 -6.75 -7.33
CA THR A 55 15.34 -6.41 -5.92
C THR A 55 14.14 -5.67 -5.33
N TYR A 56 13.51 -4.76 -6.10
CA TYR A 56 12.24 -4.14 -5.69
C TYR A 56 11.14 -5.18 -5.43
N ALA A 57 11.04 -6.22 -6.27
CA ALA A 57 10.09 -7.33 -6.12
C ALA A 57 10.33 -8.19 -4.86
N ILE A 58 11.58 -8.33 -4.40
CA ILE A 58 11.90 -9.02 -3.12
C ILE A 58 11.17 -8.34 -1.95
N GLY A 59 11.03 -7.01 -1.99
CA GLY A 59 10.24 -6.27 -1.01
C GLY A 59 8.77 -6.70 -0.97
N PHE A 60 8.17 -7.08 -2.11
CA PHE A 60 6.79 -7.61 -2.14
C PHE A 60 6.70 -9.01 -1.56
N VAL A 61 7.67 -9.88 -1.85
CA VAL A 61 7.72 -11.24 -1.31
C VAL A 61 7.88 -11.23 0.22
N ALA A 62 8.63 -10.26 0.74
CA ALA A 62 8.83 -10.08 2.18
C ALA A 62 7.55 -9.61 2.91
N ARG A 63 6.62 -8.93 2.25
CA ARG A 63 5.43 -8.34 2.90
C ARG A 63 4.51 -9.38 3.57
N PRO A 64 4.14 -10.52 2.95
CA PRO A 64 3.35 -11.53 3.66
C PRO A 64 4.07 -12.11 4.87
N LEU A 65 5.39 -12.31 4.79
CA LEU A 65 6.18 -12.77 5.94
C LEU A 65 6.12 -11.75 7.07
N GLY A 66 6.24 -10.46 6.73
CA GLY A 66 6.04 -9.36 7.67
C GLY A 66 4.65 -9.36 8.28
N GLY A 67 3.60 -9.49 7.46
CA GLY A 67 2.21 -9.55 7.92
C GLY A 67 1.93 -10.72 8.85
N ILE A 68 2.57 -11.87 8.62
CA ILE A 68 2.53 -13.04 9.49
C ILE A 68 3.22 -12.75 10.83
N VAL A 69 4.48 -12.31 10.80
CA VAL A 69 5.28 -12.08 12.01
C VAL A 69 4.67 -10.97 12.86
N PHE A 70 4.46 -9.81 12.26
CA PHE A 70 3.94 -8.63 12.95
C PHE A 70 2.44 -8.72 13.25
N GLY A 71 1.67 -9.49 12.48
CA GLY A 71 0.27 -9.79 12.81
C GLY A 71 0.15 -10.62 14.09
N HIS A 72 1.00 -11.65 14.23
CA HIS A 72 1.08 -12.44 15.47
C HIS A 72 1.43 -11.57 16.68
N PHE A 73 2.45 -10.72 16.56
CA PHE A 73 2.83 -9.81 17.64
C PHE A 73 1.79 -8.71 17.88
N GLY A 74 1.05 -8.27 16.86
CA GLY A 74 0.03 -7.22 16.98
C GLY A 74 -1.15 -7.65 17.83
N ASP A 75 -1.57 -8.91 17.67
CA ASP A 75 -2.65 -9.50 18.47
C ASP A 75 -2.21 -9.90 19.90
N ARG A 76 -0.90 -9.97 20.18
CA ARG A 76 -0.35 -10.43 21.49
C ARG A 76 0.27 -9.30 22.34
N ALA A 77 1.14 -8.51 21.72
CA ALA A 77 1.94 -7.46 22.34
C ALA A 77 1.36 -6.05 22.16
N GLY A 78 0.25 -5.92 21.42
CA GLY A 78 -0.42 -4.65 21.15
C GLY A 78 -0.04 -4.05 19.82
N ARG A 79 -0.96 -3.28 19.25
CA ARG A 79 -0.84 -2.73 17.90
C ARG A 79 0.13 -1.57 17.86
N LYS A 80 0.16 -0.75 18.91
CA LYS A 80 1.11 0.37 19.02
C LYS A 80 2.56 -0.10 18.92
N ASN A 81 2.90 -1.19 19.62
CA ASN A 81 4.27 -1.70 19.68
C ASN A 81 4.74 -2.22 18.32
N VAL A 82 3.86 -2.93 17.61
CA VAL A 82 4.14 -3.41 16.25
C VAL A 82 4.29 -2.25 15.26
N LEU A 83 3.43 -1.24 15.36
CA LEU A 83 3.51 -0.04 14.52
C LEU A 83 4.84 0.73 14.73
N VAL A 84 5.35 0.78 15.95
CA VAL A 84 6.67 1.37 16.23
C VAL A 84 7.80 0.50 15.67
N ALA A 85 7.75 -0.81 15.91
CA ALA A 85 8.80 -1.73 15.46
C ALA A 85 8.92 -1.78 13.92
N THR A 86 7.78 -1.81 13.22
CA THR A 86 7.72 -1.81 11.75
C THR A 86 8.23 -0.51 11.15
N LEU A 87 7.84 0.64 11.70
CA LEU A 87 8.36 1.95 11.30
C LEU A 87 9.89 2.03 11.45
N LEU A 88 10.43 1.60 12.59
CA LEU A 88 11.87 1.61 12.84
C LEU A 88 12.60 0.66 11.89
N LEU A 89 12.13 -0.58 11.75
CA LEU A 89 12.74 -1.55 10.84
C LEU A 89 12.83 -1.02 9.42
N MET A 90 11.72 -0.48 8.93
CA MET A 90 11.61 0.01 7.57
C MET A 90 12.48 1.24 7.33
N GLY A 91 12.35 2.27 8.15
CA GLY A 91 13.08 3.50 7.89
C GLY A 91 14.56 3.47 8.27
N ILE A 92 14.97 2.62 9.24
CA ILE A 92 16.40 2.33 9.45
C ILE A 92 16.95 1.63 8.19
N ALA A 93 16.24 0.65 7.63
CA ALA A 93 16.69 0.00 6.40
C ALA A 93 16.79 1.01 5.24
N THR A 94 15.82 1.93 5.09
CA THR A 94 15.88 3.02 4.09
C THR A 94 17.09 3.92 4.29
N PHE A 95 17.32 4.37 5.52
CA PHE A 95 18.45 5.22 5.86
C PHE A 95 19.79 4.53 5.55
N LEU A 96 19.91 3.24 5.88
CA LEU A 96 21.09 2.43 5.58
C LEU A 96 21.33 2.24 4.08
N ILE A 97 20.27 2.19 3.25
CA ILE A 97 20.42 2.20 1.78
C ILE A 97 21.09 3.50 1.33
N GLY A 98 20.72 4.64 1.92
CA GLY A 98 21.36 5.94 1.65
C GLY A 98 22.85 5.97 2.00
N LEU A 99 23.29 5.20 3.00
CA LEU A 99 24.69 5.06 3.41
C LEU A 99 25.45 3.95 2.68
N LEU A 100 24.77 3.11 1.90
CA LEU A 100 25.36 1.91 1.33
C LEU A 100 26.43 2.26 0.28
N PRO A 101 27.68 1.76 0.41
CA PRO A 101 28.69 1.93 -0.63
C PRO A 101 28.29 1.24 -1.94
N THR A 102 28.77 1.76 -3.06
CA THR A 102 28.41 1.25 -4.39
C THR A 102 29.26 0.04 -4.78
N TYR A 103 28.94 -0.59 -5.91
CA TYR A 103 29.71 -1.71 -6.46
C TYR A 103 31.19 -1.34 -6.65
N ALA A 104 31.49 -0.09 -6.99
CA ALA A 104 32.87 0.37 -7.15
C ALA A 104 33.72 0.20 -5.87
N THR A 105 33.10 0.21 -4.69
CA THR A 105 33.79 0.09 -3.39
C THR A 105 33.70 -1.33 -2.81
N LEU A 106 32.53 -1.97 -2.87
CA LEU A 106 32.28 -3.26 -2.21
C LEU A 106 32.10 -4.45 -3.17
N GLY A 107 32.19 -4.22 -4.48
CA GLY A 107 31.92 -5.25 -5.49
C GLY A 107 30.54 -5.89 -5.29
N VAL A 108 30.49 -7.21 -5.39
CA VAL A 108 29.26 -8.02 -5.29
C VAL A 108 28.56 -7.88 -3.93
N ALA A 109 29.26 -7.49 -2.86
CA ALA A 109 28.63 -7.29 -1.56
C ALA A 109 27.62 -6.12 -1.56
N ALA A 110 27.83 -5.08 -2.39
CA ALA A 110 26.93 -3.93 -2.48
C ALA A 110 25.49 -4.33 -2.88
N PRO A 111 25.25 -5.02 -4.02
CA PRO A 111 23.90 -5.44 -4.39
C PRO A 111 23.32 -6.48 -3.41
N LEU A 112 24.13 -7.34 -2.79
CA LEU A 112 23.63 -8.31 -1.79
C LEU A 112 23.10 -7.61 -0.53
N LEU A 113 23.83 -6.61 -0.04
CA LEU A 113 23.37 -5.79 1.09
C LEU A 113 22.14 -4.97 0.73
N LEU A 114 22.08 -4.43 -0.50
CA LEU A 114 20.91 -3.74 -1.02
C LEU A 114 19.67 -4.65 -1.00
N VAL A 115 19.83 -5.91 -1.43
CA VAL A 115 18.77 -6.94 -1.38
C VAL A 115 18.35 -7.24 0.06
N ALA A 116 19.30 -7.41 0.98
CA ALA A 116 19.01 -7.68 2.38
C ALA A 116 18.23 -6.52 3.04
N LEU A 117 18.67 -5.28 2.85
CA LEU A 117 17.97 -4.08 3.33
C LEU A 117 16.57 -3.99 2.72
N ARG A 118 16.43 -4.34 1.43
CA ARG A 118 15.13 -4.31 0.76
C ARG A 118 14.17 -5.37 1.29
N PHE A 119 14.68 -6.55 1.64
CA PHE A 119 13.89 -7.59 2.30
C PHE A 119 13.41 -7.12 3.68
N LEU A 120 14.27 -6.47 4.48
CA LEU A 120 13.90 -5.91 5.77
C LEU A 120 12.85 -4.79 5.66
N GLN A 121 12.98 -3.89 4.68
CA GLN A 121 11.95 -2.88 4.38
C GLN A 121 10.58 -3.54 4.08
N GLY A 122 10.59 -4.57 3.22
CA GLY A 122 9.37 -5.29 2.84
C GLY A 122 8.72 -6.02 4.02
N LEU A 123 9.51 -6.61 4.93
CA LEU A 123 9.02 -7.18 6.18
C LEU A 123 8.32 -6.10 7.05
N GLY A 124 8.95 -4.94 7.24
CA GLY A 124 8.38 -3.83 8.01
C GLY A 124 7.03 -3.37 7.46
N LEU A 125 6.97 -3.10 6.15
CA LEU A 125 5.73 -2.71 5.46
C LEU A 125 4.64 -3.79 5.56
N GLY A 126 5.05 -5.05 5.61
CA GLY A 126 4.17 -6.21 5.81
C GLY A 126 3.31 -6.11 7.07
N GLY A 127 3.89 -5.60 8.15
CA GLY A 127 3.23 -5.56 9.46
C GLY A 127 2.37 -4.35 9.72
N GLU A 128 2.52 -3.27 8.94
CA GLU A 128 2.03 -1.96 9.35
C GLU A 128 0.54 -1.73 9.05
N TRP A 129 0.12 -2.09 7.83
CA TRP A 129 -1.19 -1.73 7.30
C TRP A 129 -2.35 -2.14 8.23
N GLY A 130 -2.28 -3.36 8.77
CA GLY A 130 -3.28 -3.86 9.72
C GLY A 130 -3.36 -3.00 10.99
N GLY A 131 -2.23 -2.56 11.52
CA GLY A 131 -2.20 -1.71 12.71
C GLY A 131 -2.78 -0.32 12.46
N ALA A 132 -2.40 0.34 11.35
CA ALA A 132 -2.86 1.69 11.04
C ALA A 132 -4.37 1.77 10.77
N VAL A 133 -4.88 0.81 10.00
CA VAL A 133 -6.32 0.72 9.70
C VAL A 133 -7.11 0.50 10.97
N LEU A 134 -6.67 -0.43 11.83
CA LEU A 134 -7.40 -0.74 13.07
C LEU A 134 -7.34 0.39 14.08
N MET A 135 -6.19 1.04 14.24
CA MET A 135 -6.09 2.22 15.09
C MET A 135 -7.05 3.33 14.64
N SER A 136 -7.15 3.55 13.31
CA SER A 136 -8.02 4.58 12.74
C SER A 136 -9.50 4.27 12.91
N ILE A 137 -9.90 3.01 12.73
CA ILE A 137 -11.30 2.57 12.88
C ILE A 137 -11.72 2.56 14.34
N GLU A 138 -10.88 2.07 15.25
CA GLU A 138 -11.29 1.80 16.64
C GLU A 138 -11.20 3.02 17.56
N HIS A 139 -10.46 4.06 17.17
CA HIS A 139 -10.51 5.38 17.81
C HIS A 139 -11.53 6.33 17.13
N GLY A 140 -12.14 5.88 16.04
CA GLY A 140 -13.05 6.65 15.21
C GLY A 140 -14.51 6.51 15.62
N ASP A 141 -15.34 7.42 15.11
CA ASP A 141 -16.80 7.30 15.19
C ASP A 141 -17.26 6.00 14.49
N PRO A 142 -18.04 5.12 15.17
CA PRO A 142 -18.59 3.90 14.58
C PRO A 142 -19.39 4.13 13.30
N GLY A 143 -20.03 5.29 13.13
CA GLY A 143 -20.79 5.63 11.92
C GLY A 143 -19.93 6.09 10.73
N ARG A 144 -18.61 6.26 10.92
CA ARG A 144 -17.68 6.83 9.92
C ARG A 144 -16.46 5.94 9.68
N ARG A 145 -16.60 4.63 9.85
CA ARG A 145 -15.50 3.66 9.77
C ARG A 145 -14.84 3.65 8.39
N GLY A 146 -15.59 3.84 7.31
CA GLY A 146 -15.06 3.94 5.95
C GLY A 146 -14.20 5.16 5.76
N PHE A 147 -14.71 6.33 6.15
CA PHE A 147 -13.92 7.55 6.14
C PHE A 147 -12.65 7.41 7.00
N ASN A 148 -12.76 6.91 8.24
CA ASN A 148 -11.61 6.79 9.13
C ASN A 148 -10.57 5.78 8.61
N ALA A 149 -10.99 4.63 8.09
CA ALA A 149 -10.10 3.60 7.53
C ALA A 149 -9.43 4.01 6.22
N SER A 150 -10.01 4.97 5.49
CA SER A 150 -9.48 5.42 4.20
C SER A 150 -8.24 6.31 4.33
N TRP A 151 -8.00 6.94 5.47
CA TRP A 151 -6.88 7.86 5.66
C TRP A 151 -5.50 7.20 5.64
N PRO A 152 -5.27 6.04 6.30
CA PRO A 152 -4.07 5.25 6.05
C PRO A 152 -3.87 4.94 4.56
N GLN A 153 -4.94 4.60 3.83
CA GLN A 153 -4.86 4.31 2.39
C GLN A 153 -4.54 5.55 1.55
N ALA A 154 -4.98 6.73 1.96
CA ALA A 154 -4.58 8.00 1.35
C ALA A 154 -3.08 8.29 1.55
N GLY A 155 -2.42 7.63 2.51
CA GLY A 155 -0.98 7.70 2.69
C GLY A 155 -0.19 7.14 1.51
N VAL A 156 -0.74 6.19 0.75
CA VAL A 156 -0.07 5.61 -0.43
C VAL A 156 0.23 6.66 -1.50
N PRO A 157 -0.77 7.38 -2.07
CA PRO A 157 -0.48 8.43 -3.05
C PRO A 157 0.33 9.59 -2.45
N ALA A 158 0.15 9.93 -1.17
CA ALA A 158 0.98 10.95 -0.51
C ALA A 158 2.46 10.55 -0.48
N GLY A 159 2.76 9.32 -0.09
CA GLY A 159 4.13 8.78 -0.09
C GLY A 159 4.73 8.75 -1.49
N ASN A 160 3.95 8.36 -2.51
CA ASN A 160 4.40 8.38 -3.91
C ASN A 160 4.77 9.80 -4.37
N LEU A 161 3.92 10.79 -4.10
CA LEU A 161 4.15 12.19 -4.44
C LEU A 161 5.41 12.75 -3.74
N LEU A 162 5.59 12.43 -2.46
CA LEU A 162 6.77 12.84 -1.70
C LEU A 162 8.05 12.20 -2.26
N ALA A 163 8.03 10.90 -2.55
CA ALA A 163 9.19 10.18 -3.06
C ALA A 163 9.61 10.70 -4.44
N ALA A 164 8.66 10.82 -5.35
CA ALA A 164 8.90 11.34 -6.69
C ALA A 164 9.30 12.82 -6.65
N GLY A 165 8.67 13.62 -5.80
CA GLY A 165 8.96 15.05 -5.65
C GLY A 165 10.39 15.29 -5.16
N VAL A 166 10.79 14.65 -4.07
CA VAL A 166 12.15 14.82 -3.51
C VAL A 166 13.20 14.32 -4.50
N LEU A 167 13.01 13.13 -5.09
CA LEU A 167 13.98 12.59 -6.05
C LEU A 167 14.05 13.43 -7.34
N GLY A 168 12.90 13.92 -7.81
CA GLY A 168 12.81 14.81 -8.97
C GLY A 168 13.50 16.16 -8.74
N ILE A 169 13.32 16.76 -7.55
CA ILE A 169 14.03 17.98 -7.16
C ILE A 169 15.55 17.74 -7.15
N MET A 170 16.00 16.63 -6.53
CA MET A 170 17.43 16.30 -6.50
C MET A 170 18.00 16.08 -7.90
N SER A 171 17.26 15.42 -8.79
CA SER A 171 17.67 15.17 -10.17
C SER A 171 17.69 16.43 -11.03
N ALA A 172 16.83 17.42 -10.74
CA ALA A 172 16.77 18.67 -11.50
C ALA A 172 17.75 19.73 -10.99
N ALA A 173 18.05 19.72 -9.69
CA ALA A 173 18.91 20.71 -9.06
C ALA A 173 20.42 20.40 -9.20
N LEU A 174 20.79 19.16 -9.52
CA LEU A 174 22.17 18.70 -9.59
C LEU A 174 22.58 18.26 -11.00
N PRO A 175 23.82 18.53 -11.42
CA PRO A 175 24.42 17.87 -12.58
C PRO A 175 24.43 16.35 -12.43
N GLU A 176 24.39 15.60 -13.54
CA GLU A 176 24.30 14.12 -13.52
C GLU A 176 25.41 13.47 -12.68
N GLU A 177 26.65 13.96 -12.80
CA GLU A 177 27.80 13.45 -12.04
C GLU A 177 27.63 13.64 -10.51
N ALA A 178 27.13 14.81 -10.10
CA ALA A 178 26.84 15.11 -8.69
C ALA A 178 25.67 14.27 -8.18
N PHE A 179 24.64 14.07 -9.02
CA PHE A 179 23.50 13.24 -8.67
C PHE A 179 23.91 11.78 -8.48
N LEU A 180 24.72 11.21 -9.38
CA LEU A 180 25.19 9.82 -9.29
C LEU A 180 26.19 9.58 -8.16
N SER A 181 27.00 10.58 -7.80
CA SER A 181 27.96 10.47 -6.70
C SER A 181 27.29 10.51 -5.32
N TRP A 182 26.43 11.50 -5.06
CA TRP A 182 25.80 11.66 -3.75
C TRP A 182 24.33 12.11 -3.77
N GLY A 183 23.87 12.80 -4.81
CA GLY A 183 22.53 13.39 -4.84
C GLY A 183 21.40 12.37 -4.64
N TRP A 184 21.53 11.17 -5.22
CA TRP A 184 20.55 10.09 -5.04
C TRP A 184 20.44 9.59 -3.60
N ARG A 185 21.43 9.83 -2.73
CA ARG A 185 21.45 9.37 -1.33
C ARG A 185 20.58 10.22 -0.43
N VAL A 186 20.46 11.51 -0.72
CA VAL A 186 19.74 12.48 0.12
C VAL A 186 18.29 12.06 0.41
N PRO A 187 17.47 11.65 -0.58
CA PRO A 187 16.11 11.19 -0.30
C PRO A 187 16.06 10.01 0.68
N PHE A 188 17.03 9.09 0.63
CA PHE A 188 17.10 7.95 1.54
C PHE A 188 17.52 8.37 2.95
N LEU A 189 18.48 9.29 3.07
CA LEU A 189 18.92 9.83 4.36
C LEU A 189 17.82 10.67 5.03
N LEU A 190 17.00 11.37 4.23
CA LEU A 190 15.83 12.11 4.71
C LEU A 190 14.83 11.19 5.42
N SER A 191 14.78 9.90 5.06
CA SER A 191 13.98 8.90 5.79
C SER A 191 14.30 8.88 7.29
N GLY A 192 15.55 9.12 7.70
CA GLY A 192 15.88 9.19 9.13
C GLY A 192 15.11 10.29 9.89
N LEU A 193 14.94 11.47 9.27
CA LEU A 193 14.10 12.54 9.81
C LEU A 193 12.62 12.13 9.83
N LEU A 194 12.15 11.51 8.76
CA LEU A 194 10.78 11.03 8.64
C LEU A 194 10.49 9.99 9.73
N VAL A 195 11.37 9.03 9.96
CA VAL A 195 11.28 8.04 11.05
C VAL A 195 11.21 8.72 12.41
N ALA A 196 12.03 9.74 12.67
CA ALA A 196 11.99 10.47 13.94
C ALA A 196 10.63 11.14 14.16
N VAL A 197 10.07 11.78 13.12
CA VAL A 197 8.72 12.37 13.15
C VAL A 197 7.67 11.29 13.36
N GLY A 198 7.70 10.21 12.58
CA GLY A 198 6.77 9.09 12.71
C GLY A 198 6.81 8.44 14.09
N LEU A 199 8.01 8.27 14.66
CA LEU A 199 8.21 7.72 15.99
C LEU A 199 7.61 8.65 17.05
N TRP A 200 7.88 9.96 16.97
CA TRP A 200 7.31 10.95 17.86
C TRP A 200 5.78 10.94 17.83
N ILE A 201 5.19 10.80 16.64
CA ILE A 201 3.74 10.65 16.47
C ILE A 201 3.25 9.36 17.13
N ARG A 202 3.84 8.20 16.78
CA ARG A 202 3.41 6.88 17.27
C ARG A 202 3.55 6.72 18.77
N LEU A 203 4.57 7.31 19.39
CA LEU A 203 4.75 7.29 20.85
C LEU A 203 3.62 8.01 21.59
N ARG A 204 2.97 9.01 20.97
CA ARG A 204 1.87 9.79 21.54
C ARG A 204 0.47 9.21 21.28
N ILE A 205 0.36 8.12 20.52
CA ILE A 205 -0.89 7.40 20.31
C ILE A 205 -1.15 6.46 21.50
N VAL A 206 -2.40 6.38 21.94
CA VAL A 206 -2.86 5.45 22.98
C VAL A 206 -3.25 4.13 22.31
N GLU A 207 -3.08 3.01 23.01
CA GLU A 207 -3.50 1.71 22.49
C GLU A 207 -5.02 1.67 22.28
N SER A 208 -5.50 0.82 21.35
CA SER A 208 -6.93 0.72 21.07
C SER A 208 -7.74 0.39 22.33
N PRO A 209 -8.85 1.11 22.61
CA PRO A 209 -9.77 0.77 23.70
C PRO A 209 -10.28 -0.66 23.63
N LEU A 210 -10.59 -1.15 22.42
CA LEU A 210 -11.06 -2.51 22.21
C LEU A 210 -9.96 -3.54 22.44
N PHE A 211 -8.69 -3.20 22.18
CA PHE A 211 -7.57 -4.07 22.52
C PHE A 211 -7.34 -4.12 24.04
N ALA A 212 -7.47 -2.98 24.72
CA ALA A 212 -7.39 -2.91 26.17
C ALA A 212 -8.46 -3.79 26.86
N GLU A 213 -9.67 -3.87 26.32
CA GLU A 213 -10.73 -4.79 26.79
C GLU A 213 -10.36 -6.27 26.61
N VAL A 214 -9.74 -6.63 25.48
CA VAL A 214 -9.25 -8.01 25.25
C VAL A 214 -8.11 -8.35 26.20
N GLU A 215 -7.25 -7.38 26.51
CA GLU A 215 -6.17 -7.55 27.49
C GLU A 215 -6.70 -7.75 28.91
N GLN A 216 -7.70 -6.96 29.33
CA GLN A 216 -8.33 -7.08 30.64
C GLN A 216 -9.15 -8.38 30.82
N SER A 217 -9.78 -8.86 29.75
CA SER A 217 -10.57 -10.11 29.78
C SER A 217 -9.71 -11.38 29.70
N GLY A 218 -8.39 -11.25 29.48
CA GLY A 218 -7.47 -12.38 29.35
C GLY A 218 -7.65 -13.21 28.08
N GLN A 219 -8.50 -12.80 27.14
CA GLN A 219 -8.87 -13.56 25.94
C GLN A 219 -7.88 -13.39 24.77
N LYS A 220 -6.58 -13.21 25.05
CA LYS A 220 -5.55 -13.08 24.01
C LYS A 220 -5.44 -14.38 23.19
N ALA A 221 -5.41 -14.28 21.87
CA ALA A 221 -5.22 -15.43 21.00
C ALA A 221 -3.78 -15.96 21.07
N LYS A 222 -3.61 -17.27 21.33
CA LYS A 222 -2.28 -17.91 21.44
C LYS A 222 -1.64 -18.12 20.06
N MET A 223 -2.45 -18.52 19.06
CA MET A 223 -2.02 -18.71 17.66
C MET A 223 -3.01 -18.06 16.69
N PRO A 224 -3.05 -16.71 16.62
CA PRO A 224 -4.09 -15.97 15.90
C PRO A 224 -4.20 -16.37 14.42
N LEU A 225 -3.06 -16.57 13.74
CA LEU A 225 -3.03 -16.92 12.32
C LEU A 225 -3.61 -18.31 12.03
N LEU A 226 -3.22 -19.31 12.82
CA LEU A 226 -3.76 -20.67 12.67
C LEU A 226 -5.24 -20.71 12.99
N GLU A 227 -5.67 -19.92 13.98
CA GLU A 227 -7.07 -19.77 14.35
C GLU A 227 -7.88 -19.15 13.20
N VAL A 228 -7.41 -18.06 12.58
CA VAL A 228 -8.07 -17.45 11.40
C VAL A 228 -8.19 -18.44 10.24
N LEU A 229 -7.11 -19.19 9.93
CA LEU A 229 -7.13 -20.17 8.84
C LEU A 229 -8.16 -21.29 9.04
N ARG A 230 -8.38 -21.70 10.29
CA ARG A 230 -9.32 -22.76 10.64
C ARG A 230 -10.76 -22.27 10.81
N THR A 231 -10.95 -21.07 11.38
CA THR A 231 -12.28 -20.58 11.81
C THR A 231 -12.89 -19.56 10.83
N HIS A 232 -12.07 -18.85 10.07
CA HIS A 232 -12.50 -17.77 9.17
C HIS A 232 -11.98 -17.91 7.71
N PRO A 233 -11.94 -19.12 7.10
CA PRO A 233 -11.37 -19.30 5.76
C PRO A 233 -12.13 -18.52 4.67
N ARG A 234 -13.46 -18.40 4.78
CA ARG A 234 -14.29 -17.62 3.84
C ARG A 234 -13.98 -16.12 3.90
N ALA A 235 -13.81 -15.58 5.11
CA ALA A 235 -13.43 -14.18 5.30
C ALA A 235 -12.02 -13.91 4.78
N LEU A 236 -11.08 -14.83 5.00
CA LEU A 236 -9.73 -14.72 4.46
C LEU A 236 -9.71 -14.77 2.92
N ALA A 237 -10.45 -15.70 2.32
CA ALA A 237 -10.60 -15.79 0.87
C ALA A 237 -11.25 -14.51 0.29
N SER A 238 -12.28 -13.98 0.95
CA SER A 238 -12.92 -12.72 0.56
C SER A 238 -11.94 -11.54 0.62
N ALA A 239 -11.18 -11.40 1.72
CA ALA A 239 -10.17 -10.35 1.88
C ALA A 239 -9.07 -10.42 0.80
N PHE A 240 -8.58 -11.63 0.52
CA PHE A 240 -7.59 -11.89 -0.52
C PHE A 240 -8.13 -11.54 -1.91
N CYS A 241 -9.26 -12.12 -2.31
CA CYS A 241 -9.86 -11.90 -3.61
C CYS A 241 -10.23 -10.43 -3.82
N ALA A 242 -10.82 -9.78 -2.82
CA ALA A 242 -11.18 -8.37 -2.89
C ALA A 242 -9.98 -7.50 -3.26
N ARG A 243 -8.77 -7.83 -2.79
CA ARG A 243 -7.58 -7.00 -3.02
C ARG A 243 -6.91 -7.19 -4.39
N ILE A 244 -6.97 -8.40 -4.99
CA ILE A 244 -6.19 -8.75 -6.20
C ILE A 244 -6.43 -7.79 -7.37
N GLY A 245 -7.67 -7.63 -7.82
CA GLY A 245 -8.00 -6.79 -8.98
C GLY A 245 -7.69 -5.31 -8.76
N VAL A 246 -7.80 -4.83 -7.52
CA VAL A 246 -7.42 -3.46 -7.16
C VAL A 246 -5.93 -3.23 -7.32
N ASP A 247 -5.10 -4.15 -6.82
CA ASP A 247 -3.65 -4.09 -7.01
C ASP A 247 -3.29 -4.20 -8.50
N VAL A 248 -3.85 -5.18 -9.24
CA VAL A 248 -3.58 -5.34 -10.69
C VAL A 248 -3.88 -4.05 -11.44
N ALA A 249 -5.05 -3.44 -11.18
CA ALA A 249 -5.43 -2.18 -11.81
C ALA A 249 -4.45 -1.04 -11.45
N PHE A 250 -4.12 -0.90 -10.16
CA PHE A 250 -3.19 0.14 -9.70
C PHE A 250 -1.83 0.04 -10.39
N TYR A 251 -1.17 -1.13 -10.33
CA TYR A 251 0.15 -1.30 -10.90
C TYR A 251 0.13 -1.26 -12.44
N THR A 252 -1.00 -1.57 -13.08
CA THR A 252 -1.18 -1.36 -14.53
C THR A 252 -1.20 0.15 -14.86
N PHE A 253 -2.02 0.93 -14.15
CA PHE A 253 -2.16 2.37 -14.43
C PHE A 253 -0.96 3.21 -13.98
N VAL A 254 -0.26 2.78 -12.94
CA VAL A 254 0.87 3.52 -12.35
C VAL A 254 2.20 3.01 -12.87
N THR A 255 2.50 1.73 -12.75
CA THR A 255 3.84 1.20 -13.06
C THR A 255 3.97 0.81 -14.53
N TYR A 256 3.02 0.04 -15.06
CA TYR A 256 3.11 -0.44 -16.43
C TYR A 256 2.89 0.69 -17.46
N SER A 257 2.02 1.66 -17.19
CA SER A 257 1.81 2.82 -18.06
C SER A 257 3.11 3.59 -18.34
N LEU A 258 4.00 3.72 -17.35
CA LEU A 258 5.33 4.30 -17.51
C LEU A 258 6.18 3.54 -18.53
N SER A 259 6.22 2.20 -18.41
CA SER A 259 6.90 1.32 -19.36
C SER A 259 6.26 1.33 -20.75
N TYR A 260 4.93 1.46 -20.84
CA TYR A 260 4.21 1.54 -22.11
C TYR A 260 4.53 2.84 -22.86
N VAL A 261 4.41 3.98 -22.17
CA VAL A 261 4.66 5.31 -22.76
C VAL A 261 6.13 5.47 -23.19
N SER A 262 7.08 5.03 -22.36
CA SER A 262 8.51 5.15 -22.69
C SER A 262 8.99 4.04 -23.64
N GLY A 263 8.63 2.80 -23.37
CA GLY A 263 9.12 1.63 -24.10
C GLY A 263 8.40 1.39 -25.42
N THR A 264 7.07 1.54 -25.45
CA THR A 264 6.23 1.27 -26.62
C THR A 264 5.97 2.52 -27.44
N LEU A 265 5.50 3.60 -26.81
CA LEU A 265 5.21 4.87 -27.51
C LEU A 265 6.46 5.71 -27.79
N LYS A 266 7.60 5.34 -27.21
CA LYS A 266 8.89 6.05 -27.35
C LYS A 266 8.83 7.53 -26.94
N LEU A 267 7.93 7.86 -26.01
CA LEU A 267 7.83 9.19 -25.42
C LEU A 267 8.76 9.34 -24.22
N ASP A 268 9.02 10.60 -23.84
CA ASP A 268 9.77 10.89 -22.62
C ASP A 268 9.07 10.28 -21.38
N ARG A 269 9.87 9.69 -20.49
CA ARG A 269 9.37 9.03 -19.28
C ARG A 269 8.66 10.00 -18.33
N GLY A 270 9.05 11.27 -18.35
CA GLY A 270 8.42 12.36 -17.60
C GLY A 270 6.95 12.57 -17.97
N VAL A 271 6.53 12.26 -19.19
CA VAL A 271 5.12 12.38 -19.62
C VAL A 271 4.22 11.49 -18.77
N ALA A 272 4.54 10.19 -18.68
CA ALA A 272 3.76 9.24 -17.89
C ALA A 272 3.92 9.48 -16.38
N LEU A 273 5.13 9.79 -15.94
CA LEU A 273 5.40 10.08 -14.53
C LEU A 273 4.58 11.27 -14.04
N ASN A 274 4.59 12.39 -14.77
CA ASN A 274 3.83 13.58 -14.40
C ASN A 274 2.31 13.35 -14.47
N ALA A 275 1.82 12.62 -15.47
CA ALA A 275 0.41 12.24 -15.57
C ALA A 275 -0.05 11.42 -14.35
N VAL A 276 0.75 10.43 -13.96
CA VAL A 276 0.50 9.59 -12.78
C VAL A 276 0.60 10.40 -11.48
N LEU A 277 1.54 11.33 -11.36
CA LEU A 277 1.65 12.21 -10.18
C LEU A 277 0.43 13.14 -10.07
N ILE A 278 -0.02 13.74 -11.17
CA ILE A 278 -1.24 14.57 -11.17
C ILE A 278 -2.44 13.72 -10.73
N GLY A 279 -2.61 12.52 -11.30
CA GLY A 279 -3.67 11.61 -10.89
C GLY A 279 -3.54 11.16 -9.43
N SER A 280 -2.32 10.95 -8.92
CA SER A 280 -2.07 10.60 -7.51
C SER A 280 -2.46 11.76 -6.57
N ALA A 281 -2.20 12.99 -6.97
CA ALA A 281 -2.60 14.19 -6.21
C ALA A 281 -4.12 14.30 -6.12
N VAL A 282 -4.85 14.01 -7.20
CA VAL A 282 -6.32 13.95 -7.16
C VAL A 282 -6.79 12.77 -6.30
N GLN A 283 -6.17 11.61 -6.45
CA GLN A 283 -6.50 10.39 -5.73
C GLN A 283 -6.39 10.55 -4.20
N LEU A 284 -5.44 11.37 -3.72
CA LEU A 284 -5.28 11.69 -2.30
C LEU A 284 -6.58 12.16 -1.63
N PHE A 285 -7.40 12.92 -2.37
CA PHE A 285 -8.68 13.45 -1.89
C PHE A 285 -9.86 12.52 -2.19
N LEU A 286 -9.78 11.79 -3.31
CA LEU A 286 -10.84 10.85 -3.70
C LEU A 286 -10.91 9.63 -2.78
N ILE A 287 -9.78 9.14 -2.26
CA ILE A 287 -9.77 7.99 -1.35
C ILE A 287 -10.65 8.25 -0.10
N PRO A 288 -10.46 9.36 0.66
CA PRO A 288 -11.36 9.69 1.76
C PRO A 288 -12.80 9.98 1.35
N LEU A 289 -13.00 10.58 0.17
CA LEU A 289 -14.34 10.84 -0.34
C LEU A 289 -15.13 9.55 -0.59
N PHE A 290 -14.54 8.56 -1.27
CA PHE A 290 -15.17 7.26 -1.49
C PHE A 290 -15.28 6.43 -0.19
N GLY A 291 -14.31 6.58 0.73
CA GLY A 291 -14.41 6.08 2.10
C GLY A 291 -15.68 6.60 2.80
N ALA A 292 -15.91 7.91 2.78
CA ALA A 292 -17.12 8.53 3.34
C ALA A 292 -18.41 8.16 2.59
N LEU A 293 -18.36 8.06 1.25
CA LEU A 293 -19.51 7.64 0.45
C LEU A 293 -19.96 6.23 0.87
N SER A 294 -19.00 5.35 1.14
CA SER A 294 -19.29 3.99 1.58
C SER A 294 -19.90 3.90 2.98
N ASP A 295 -19.74 4.94 3.83
CA ASP A 295 -20.45 5.02 5.12
C ASP A 295 -21.95 5.25 4.92
N ARG A 296 -22.35 5.90 3.83
CA ARG A 296 -23.75 6.24 3.52
C ARG A 296 -24.43 5.19 2.64
N VAL A 297 -23.74 4.69 1.63
CA VAL A 297 -24.29 3.78 0.61
C VAL A 297 -23.98 2.30 0.93
N GLY A 298 -22.99 2.06 1.79
CA GLY A 298 -22.46 0.73 2.10
C GLY A 298 -21.13 0.44 1.39
N ARG A 299 -20.32 -0.44 1.98
CA ARG A 299 -18.97 -0.80 1.46
C ARG A 299 -19.05 -1.48 0.09
N ARG A 300 -19.86 -2.53 0.00
CA ARG A 300 -19.94 -3.42 -1.17
C ARG A 300 -20.47 -2.70 -2.42
N PRO A 301 -21.54 -1.88 -2.38
CA PRO A 301 -22.02 -1.16 -3.56
C PRO A 301 -20.98 -0.18 -4.13
N VAL A 302 -20.33 0.62 -3.29
CA VAL A 302 -19.31 1.59 -3.72
C VAL A 302 -18.11 0.85 -4.34
N TYR A 303 -17.66 -0.23 -3.69
CA TYR A 303 -16.56 -1.04 -4.19
C TYR A 303 -16.91 -1.66 -5.55
N LEU A 304 -18.06 -2.34 -5.68
CA LEU A 304 -18.49 -2.96 -6.95
C LEU A 304 -18.67 -1.93 -8.07
N ALA A 305 -19.16 -0.72 -7.77
CA ALA A 305 -19.24 0.36 -8.73
C ALA A 305 -17.84 0.79 -9.23
N GLY A 306 -16.87 0.91 -8.33
CA GLY A 306 -15.46 1.15 -8.69
C GLY A 306 -14.86 0.03 -9.53
N THR A 307 -15.17 -1.23 -9.19
CA THR A 307 -14.74 -2.42 -9.96
C THR A 307 -15.28 -2.38 -11.39
N ALA A 308 -16.58 -2.12 -11.57
CA ALA A 308 -17.21 -2.01 -12.88
C ALA A 308 -16.67 -0.82 -13.68
N ALA A 309 -16.54 0.35 -13.05
CA ALA A 309 -15.97 1.53 -13.69
C ALA A 309 -14.54 1.29 -14.16
N THR A 310 -13.72 0.61 -13.36
CA THR A 310 -12.34 0.26 -13.74
C THR A 310 -12.29 -0.74 -14.88
N ALA A 311 -13.17 -1.76 -14.86
CA ALA A 311 -13.28 -2.76 -15.92
C ALA A 311 -13.66 -2.17 -17.27
N LEU A 312 -14.48 -1.10 -17.28
CA LEU A 312 -14.80 -0.35 -18.50
C LEU A 312 -13.65 0.59 -18.88
N TRP A 313 -13.08 1.32 -17.91
CA TRP A 313 -12.09 2.35 -18.17
C TRP A 313 -10.79 1.81 -18.76
N VAL A 314 -10.36 0.60 -18.38
CA VAL A 314 -9.09 0.03 -18.87
C VAL A 314 -9.05 -0.10 -20.39
N PHE A 315 -10.20 -0.34 -21.05
CA PHE A 315 -10.28 -0.39 -22.52
C PHE A 315 -10.13 0.98 -23.19
N ALA A 316 -10.53 2.06 -22.52
CA ALA A 316 -10.32 3.43 -22.99
C ALA A 316 -8.92 3.95 -22.66
N PHE A 317 -8.33 3.47 -21.56
CA PHE A 317 -7.05 3.97 -21.04
C PHE A 317 -5.92 3.91 -22.06
N PHE A 318 -5.62 2.73 -22.62
CA PHE A 318 -4.50 2.59 -23.56
C PHE A 318 -4.69 3.37 -24.89
N PRO A 319 -5.87 3.34 -25.54
CA PRO A 319 -6.13 4.19 -26.70
C PRO A 319 -5.96 5.69 -26.43
N LEU A 320 -6.30 6.16 -25.22
CA LEU A 320 -6.05 7.55 -24.82
C LEU A 320 -4.55 7.82 -24.66
N LEU A 321 -3.77 6.84 -24.21
CA LEU A 321 -2.31 6.94 -24.16
C LEU A 321 -1.69 7.01 -25.57
N ASP A 322 -2.24 6.26 -26.52
CA ASP A 322 -1.83 6.25 -27.94
C ASP A 322 -1.99 7.61 -28.63
N SER A 323 -2.78 8.52 -28.06
CA SER A 323 -2.88 9.91 -28.53
C SER A 323 -1.55 10.67 -28.47
N ARG A 324 -0.59 10.19 -27.66
CA ARG A 324 0.71 10.84 -27.38
C ARG A 324 0.61 12.27 -26.86
N SER A 325 -0.58 12.73 -26.48
CA SER A 325 -0.85 14.07 -25.99
C SER A 325 -0.80 14.08 -24.46
N PHE A 326 0.11 14.87 -23.88
CA PHE A 326 0.26 14.94 -22.43
C PHE A 326 -1.06 15.26 -21.68
N PRO A 327 -1.87 16.26 -22.09
CA PRO A 327 -3.17 16.52 -21.45
C PRO A 327 -4.11 15.30 -21.47
N VAL A 328 -4.13 14.53 -22.57
CA VAL A 328 -4.98 13.35 -22.71
C VAL A 328 -4.47 12.20 -21.83
N ILE A 329 -3.15 11.98 -21.81
CA ILE A 329 -2.51 10.99 -20.92
C ILE A 329 -2.76 11.35 -19.45
N ALA A 330 -2.62 12.62 -19.07
CA ALA A 330 -2.90 13.10 -17.72
C ALA A 330 -4.37 12.88 -17.33
N LEU A 331 -5.32 13.22 -18.21
CA LEU A 331 -6.74 12.95 -17.98
C LEU A 331 -7.01 11.44 -17.84
N ALA A 332 -6.41 10.62 -18.70
CA ALA A 332 -6.54 9.16 -18.64
C ALA A 332 -6.07 8.59 -17.30
N SER A 333 -4.93 9.08 -16.79
CA SER A 333 -4.39 8.72 -15.47
C SER A 333 -5.25 9.23 -14.31
N ILE A 334 -5.80 10.44 -14.38
CA ILE A 334 -6.70 10.98 -13.35
C ILE A 334 -7.94 10.11 -13.21
N VAL A 335 -8.62 9.80 -14.33
CA VAL A 335 -9.84 8.99 -14.29
C VAL A 335 -9.53 7.56 -13.85
N ALA A 336 -8.42 6.98 -14.30
CA ALA A 336 -7.99 5.65 -13.88
C ALA A 336 -7.78 5.59 -12.36
N LEU A 337 -7.10 6.58 -11.79
CA LEU A 337 -6.85 6.65 -10.34
C LEU A 337 -8.10 7.05 -9.53
N ALA A 338 -9.07 7.73 -10.14
CA ALA A 338 -10.38 7.99 -9.56
C ALA A 338 -11.22 6.70 -9.45
N CYS A 339 -11.27 5.89 -10.51
CA CYS A 339 -11.90 4.56 -10.50
C CYS A 339 -11.22 3.66 -9.47
N HIS A 340 -9.88 3.68 -9.40
CA HIS A 340 -9.15 2.98 -8.35
C HIS A 340 -9.51 3.48 -6.94
N ALA A 341 -9.65 4.79 -6.73
CA ALA A 341 -10.03 5.35 -5.44
C ALA A 341 -11.41 4.86 -4.95
N ALA A 342 -12.36 4.63 -5.86
CA ALA A 342 -13.68 4.08 -5.54
C ALA A 342 -13.63 2.65 -5.00
N MET A 343 -12.64 1.86 -5.43
CA MET A 343 -12.36 0.54 -4.88
C MET A 343 -11.53 0.63 -3.60
N TYR A 344 -10.43 1.39 -3.65
CA TYR A 344 -9.43 1.43 -2.59
C TYR A 344 -9.97 2.12 -1.34
N GLY A 345 -10.71 3.23 -1.45
CA GLY A 345 -11.31 3.96 -0.33
C GLY A 345 -12.07 3.08 0.69
N PRO A 346 -13.12 2.34 0.28
CA PRO A 346 -13.88 1.48 1.19
C PRO A 346 -13.13 0.19 1.62
N GLN A 347 -12.08 -0.20 0.91
CA GLN A 347 -11.43 -1.52 1.05
C GLN A 347 -10.93 -1.81 2.48
N ALA A 348 -10.27 -0.85 3.12
CA ALA A 348 -9.73 -1.06 4.47
C ALA A 348 -10.83 -1.33 5.51
N ALA A 349 -11.93 -0.59 5.46
CA ALA A 349 -13.08 -0.83 6.33
C ALA A 349 -13.75 -2.17 6.01
N PHE A 350 -13.95 -2.47 4.72
CA PHE A 350 -14.51 -3.74 4.26
C PHE A 350 -13.71 -4.93 4.82
N ILE A 351 -12.39 -4.97 4.62
CA ILE A 351 -11.53 -6.07 5.09
C ILE A 351 -11.51 -6.15 6.61
N ALA A 352 -11.39 -5.02 7.32
CA ALA A 352 -11.35 -5.00 8.78
C ALA A 352 -12.65 -5.50 9.43
N GLU A 353 -13.79 -5.28 8.78
CA GLU A 353 -15.11 -5.69 9.25
C GLU A 353 -15.40 -7.19 9.02
N LEU A 354 -14.60 -7.89 8.21
CA LEU A 354 -14.73 -9.35 8.00
C LEU A 354 -14.29 -10.19 9.21
N PHE A 355 -13.50 -9.61 10.11
CA PHE A 355 -12.87 -10.34 11.21
C PHE A 355 -13.31 -9.80 12.59
N SER A 356 -13.48 -10.72 13.54
CA SER A 356 -13.76 -10.39 14.94
C SER A 356 -12.60 -9.60 15.54
N THR A 357 -12.88 -8.72 16.51
CA THR A 357 -11.88 -7.83 17.13
C THR A 357 -10.63 -8.57 17.62
N ARG A 358 -10.79 -9.78 18.15
CA ARG A 358 -9.71 -10.64 18.68
C ARG A 358 -8.74 -11.16 17.61
N LEU A 359 -9.21 -11.34 16.37
CA LEU A 359 -8.41 -11.89 15.26
C LEU A 359 -8.23 -10.87 14.12
N ARG A 360 -8.65 -9.63 14.34
CA ARG A 360 -8.79 -8.63 13.28
C ARG A 360 -7.45 -8.25 12.67
N TYR A 361 -6.39 -8.14 13.47
CA TYR A 361 -5.08 -7.76 12.96
C TYR A 361 -4.51 -8.86 12.06
N SER A 362 -4.38 -10.08 12.58
CA SER A 362 -3.84 -11.21 11.82
C SER A 362 -4.66 -11.51 10.57
N GLY A 363 -6.00 -11.53 10.68
CA GLY A 363 -6.88 -11.82 9.55
C GLY A 363 -6.81 -10.77 8.44
N ALA A 364 -6.93 -9.49 8.81
CA ALA A 364 -6.88 -8.39 7.84
C ALA A 364 -5.49 -8.29 7.20
N SER A 365 -4.42 -8.35 7.99
CA SER A 365 -3.04 -8.25 7.48
C SER A 365 -2.69 -9.41 6.55
N MET A 366 -3.03 -10.65 6.92
CA MET A 366 -2.75 -11.82 6.08
C MET A 366 -3.49 -11.75 4.74
N GLY A 367 -4.80 -11.50 4.77
CA GLY A 367 -5.61 -11.39 3.55
C GLY A 367 -5.10 -10.28 2.63
N TYR A 368 -4.73 -9.14 3.20
CA TYR A 368 -4.23 -7.99 2.46
C TYR A 368 -2.85 -8.23 1.82
N GLN A 369 -1.88 -8.77 2.58
CA GLN A 369 -0.51 -8.87 2.08
C GLN A 369 -0.32 -9.99 1.06
N VAL A 370 -1.00 -11.13 1.22
CA VAL A 370 -0.88 -12.26 0.27
C VAL A 370 -1.40 -11.85 -1.12
N ALA A 371 -2.46 -11.04 -1.17
CA ALA A 371 -2.98 -10.50 -2.43
C ALA A 371 -1.98 -9.58 -3.13
N GLY A 372 -1.16 -8.85 -2.37
CA GLY A 372 -0.16 -7.92 -2.91
C GLY A 372 0.95 -8.59 -3.73
N ILE A 373 1.25 -9.88 -3.52
CA ILE A 373 2.20 -10.61 -4.38
C ILE A 373 1.62 -10.77 -5.79
N PHE A 374 0.41 -11.31 -5.88
CA PHE A 374 -0.22 -11.63 -7.16
C PHE A 374 -0.71 -10.38 -7.89
N GLY A 375 -1.30 -9.45 -7.15
CA GLY A 375 -1.83 -8.22 -7.73
C GLY A 375 -0.76 -7.17 -8.00
N GLY A 376 0.28 -7.09 -7.16
CA GLY A 376 1.28 -6.03 -7.24
C GLY A 376 2.51 -6.40 -8.05
N ALA A 377 3.26 -7.40 -7.59
CA ALA A 377 4.56 -7.72 -8.18
C ALA A 377 4.44 -8.32 -9.59
N LEU A 378 3.42 -9.14 -9.83
CA LEU A 378 3.27 -9.86 -11.10
C LEU A 378 2.57 -9.04 -12.19
N ALA A 379 1.74 -8.06 -11.84
CA ALA A 379 0.87 -7.38 -12.81
C ALA A 379 1.63 -6.70 -13.96
N PRO A 380 2.70 -5.90 -13.72
CA PRO A 380 3.46 -5.28 -14.81
C PRO A 380 4.18 -6.31 -15.68
N ILE A 381 4.63 -7.43 -15.11
CA ILE A 381 5.34 -8.51 -15.82
C ILE A 381 4.36 -9.22 -16.76
N VAL A 382 3.18 -9.57 -16.25
CA VAL A 382 2.12 -10.20 -17.05
C VAL A 382 1.66 -9.25 -18.15
N ALA A 383 1.44 -7.96 -17.86
CA ALA A 383 1.06 -6.97 -18.85
C ALA A 383 2.09 -6.82 -19.97
N LEU A 384 3.39 -6.82 -19.63
CA LEU A 384 4.48 -6.77 -20.62
C LEU A 384 4.49 -8.01 -21.52
N GLU A 385 4.37 -9.20 -20.93
CA GLU A 385 4.34 -10.46 -21.68
C GLU A 385 3.12 -10.55 -22.60
N LEU A 386 1.94 -10.14 -22.11
CA LEU A 386 0.71 -10.09 -22.92
C LEU A 386 0.86 -9.15 -24.11
N LEU A 387 1.46 -7.97 -23.92
CA LEU A 387 1.75 -7.07 -25.03
C LEU A 387 2.75 -7.70 -26.00
N GLY A 388 3.83 -8.31 -25.50
CA GLY A 388 4.85 -8.95 -26.32
C GLY A 388 4.31 -10.11 -27.18
N ARG A 389 3.40 -10.93 -26.63
CA ARG A 389 2.80 -12.06 -27.35
C ARG A 389 1.69 -11.66 -28.31
N PHE A 390 0.77 -10.81 -27.85
CA PHE A 390 -0.46 -10.52 -28.60
C PHE A 390 -0.39 -9.20 -29.38
N GLN A 391 0.63 -8.38 -29.14
CA GLN A 391 0.85 -7.09 -29.82
C GLN A 391 -0.37 -6.14 -29.72
N THR A 392 -1.18 -6.29 -28.66
CA THR A 392 -2.37 -5.47 -28.40
C THR A 392 -2.57 -5.21 -26.92
N THR A 393 -3.01 -3.99 -26.59
CA THR A 393 -3.36 -3.57 -25.22
C THR A 393 -4.72 -4.13 -24.77
N VAL A 394 -5.50 -4.71 -25.69
CA VAL A 394 -6.74 -5.43 -25.36
C VAL A 394 -6.44 -6.65 -24.48
N ALA A 395 -5.35 -7.37 -24.73
CA ALA A 395 -4.95 -8.52 -23.91
C ALA A 395 -4.68 -8.11 -22.45
N ILE A 396 -4.04 -6.95 -22.26
CA ILE A 396 -3.79 -6.36 -20.94
C ILE A 396 -5.11 -5.96 -20.27
N SER A 397 -6.00 -5.33 -21.04
CA SER A 397 -7.33 -4.92 -20.56
C SER A 397 -8.14 -6.11 -20.08
N LEU A 398 -8.16 -7.21 -20.84
CA LEU A 398 -8.82 -8.47 -20.47
C LEU A 398 -8.21 -9.10 -19.20
N TYR A 399 -6.89 -9.03 -19.04
CA TYR A 399 -6.23 -9.47 -17.81
C TYR A 399 -6.67 -8.66 -16.59
N VAL A 400 -6.73 -7.33 -16.70
CA VAL A 400 -7.23 -6.46 -15.62
C VAL A 400 -8.70 -6.79 -15.31
N VAL A 401 -9.54 -6.98 -16.32
CA VAL A 401 -10.96 -7.37 -16.14
C VAL A 401 -11.08 -8.72 -15.45
N ALA A 402 -10.27 -9.72 -15.81
CA ALA A 402 -10.27 -11.02 -15.17
C ALA A 402 -9.89 -10.91 -13.67
N ALA A 403 -8.88 -10.10 -13.34
CA ALA A 403 -8.50 -9.82 -11.96
C ALA A 403 -9.61 -9.08 -11.19
N LEU A 404 -10.29 -8.14 -11.82
CA LEU A 404 -11.43 -7.43 -11.25
C LEU A 404 -12.65 -8.34 -11.05
N ALA A 405 -12.84 -9.35 -11.89
CA ALA A 405 -13.87 -10.38 -11.69
C ALA A 405 -13.59 -11.21 -10.44
N VAL A 406 -12.32 -11.54 -10.16
CA VAL A 406 -11.92 -12.17 -8.89
C VAL A 406 -12.22 -11.25 -7.70
N THR A 407 -11.95 -9.96 -7.81
CA THR A 407 -12.34 -8.96 -6.79
C THR A 407 -13.85 -8.93 -6.60
N ALA A 408 -14.64 -8.85 -7.67
CA ALA A 408 -16.10 -8.88 -7.59
C ALA A 408 -16.58 -10.17 -6.88
N ALA A 409 -16.08 -11.34 -7.27
CA ALA A 409 -16.40 -12.60 -6.60
C ALA A 409 -16.07 -12.56 -5.10
N GLY A 410 -14.89 -12.05 -4.74
CA GLY A 410 -14.46 -11.84 -3.35
C GLY A 410 -15.44 -10.98 -2.53
N LEU A 411 -16.00 -9.93 -3.14
CA LEU A 411 -17.00 -9.07 -2.52
C LEU A 411 -18.36 -9.77 -2.38
N LEU A 412 -18.71 -10.66 -3.31
CA LEU A 412 -19.98 -11.39 -3.29
C LEU A 412 -20.02 -12.51 -2.25
N ILE A 413 -18.89 -13.21 -2.04
CA ILE A 413 -18.77 -14.32 -1.07
C ILE A 413 -18.53 -13.86 0.37
N ALA A 414 -18.37 -12.55 0.58
CA ALA A 414 -18.14 -11.96 1.89
C ALA A 414 -19.30 -12.33 2.84
N PRO A 415 -19.04 -12.87 4.03
CA PRO A 415 -20.10 -13.19 4.98
C PRO A 415 -20.92 -11.95 5.35
N GLU A 416 -22.22 -12.13 5.49
CA GLU A 416 -23.24 -11.07 5.69
C GLU A 416 -23.11 -10.32 7.04
N SER A 417 -22.12 -10.67 7.85
CA SER A 417 -21.85 -10.18 9.20
C SER A 417 -21.27 -8.75 9.29
N ALA A 418 -21.03 -8.06 8.17
CA ALA A 418 -20.61 -6.65 8.17
C ALA A 418 -21.61 -5.72 8.87
N SER A 419 -22.88 -6.14 9.00
CA SER A 419 -23.91 -5.44 9.75
C SER A 419 -23.96 -5.82 11.25
N GLN A 420 -23.41 -6.96 11.68
CA GLN A 420 -23.61 -7.52 13.04
C GLN A 420 -22.52 -7.15 14.05
N ALA A 421 -21.35 -6.66 13.62
CA ALA A 421 -20.32 -6.14 14.54
C ALA A 421 -20.74 -4.82 15.26
N THR A 422 -21.96 -4.35 15.00
CA THR A 422 -22.51 -3.06 15.47
C THR A 422 -23.31 -3.16 16.78
N ARG A 423 -23.56 -4.35 17.34
CA ARG A 423 -24.17 -4.45 18.67
C ARG A 423 -23.09 -4.39 19.74
N VAL A 424 -22.70 -3.17 20.11
CA VAL A 424 -22.26 -2.92 21.49
C VAL A 424 -23.44 -3.36 22.38
N PRO A 425 -23.30 -4.34 23.28
CA PRO A 425 -24.36 -4.62 24.25
C PRO A 425 -24.66 -3.31 24.98
N PRO A 426 -25.93 -2.92 25.16
CA PRO A 426 -26.24 -1.73 25.94
C PRO A 426 -25.51 -1.86 27.28
N ALA A 427 -24.77 -0.81 27.65
CA ALA A 427 -24.00 -0.79 28.89
C ALA A 427 -24.93 -1.25 30.01
N THR A 428 -24.66 -2.46 30.54
CA THR A 428 -25.40 -2.94 31.70
C THR A 428 -25.15 -1.93 32.80
N ASN A 429 -26.26 -1.36 33.26
CA ASN A 429 -26.33 -0.30 34.24
C ASN A 429 -25.45 -0.70 35.44
N ARG A 430 -24.29 -0.06 35.63
CA ARG A 430 -23.42 -0.22 36.81
C ARG A 430 -24.05 0.47 38.03
N ALA A 431 -25.32 0.21 38.28
CA ALA A 431 -26.07 0.74 39.43
C ALA A 431 -26.61 -0.36 40.35
N GLU A 432 -26.45 -1.64 40.00
CA GLU A 432 -26.90 -2.76 40.84
C GLU A 432 -25.75 -3.75 41.08
N ILE A 433 -24.74 -3.33 41.85
CA ILE A 433 -24.01 -4.26 42.70
C ILE A 433 -24.13 -3.71 44.12
N GLY A 434 -24.81 -4.51 44.94
CA GLY A 434 -25.39 -4.20 46.22
C GLY A 434 -24.51 -3.48 47.24
N LYS A 435 -25.20 -2.59 47.95
CA LYS A 435 -25.13 -2.50 49.41
C LYS A 435 -25.29 -3.86 50.08
#